data_AF-A0A9W6C3Z5-F1
#
_entry.id   AF-A0A9W6C3Z5-F1
#
_cell.length_a   1.000
_cell.length_b   1.000
_cell.length_c   1.000
_cell.angle_alpha   90.00
_cell.angle_beta   90.00
_cell.angle_gamma   90.00
#
_symmetry.space_group_name_H-M   'P 1'
#
loop_
_entity.id
_entity.type
_entity.pdbx_description
1 polymer ?
#
loop_
_entity_poly.entity_id
_entity_poly.type
_entity_poly.pdbx_seq_one_letter_code
_entity_poly.pdbx_strand_id
1 'polypeptide(L)'
;MVTETKKYQLRRLHDASYGAILPVENLYCGNLNGYSALYIELPFPTHRKGLHVQPKGKYLRAFCKGDWNNLPGRYTEILAYAKENNLQFCGSAYEKGINELVIDT
;
A
#
# COMPACT_ATOMS: atom_id res chain seq x y z
N MET A 1 17.20 -5.76 5.04
CA MET A 1 16.60 -5.25 3.78
C MET A 1 17.52 -5.41 2.57
N VAL A 2 18.76 -4.89 2.58
CA VAL A 2 19.68 -4.93 1.40
C VAL A 2 20.07 -6.36 0.97
N THR A 3 20.12 -7.31 1.90
CA THR A 3 20.52 -8.70 1.62
C THR A 3 19.42 -9.52 0.95
N GLU A 4 18.14 -9.24 1.26
CA GLU A 4 17.01 -9.95 0.65
C GLU A 4 16.69 -9.42 -0.76
N THR A 5 16.85 -8.12 -1.01
CA THR A 5 16.60 -7.52 -2.34
C THR A 5 17.54 -8.04 -3.43
N LYS A 6 18.80 -8.36 -3.11
CA LYS A 6 19.73 -9.01 -4.07
C LYS A 6 19.31 -10.42 -4.47
N LYS A 7 18.60 -11.15 -3.61
CA LYS A 7 18.16 -12.54 -3.84
C LYS A 7 17.08 -12.64 -4.93
N TYR A 8 16.35 -11.56 -5.19
CA TYR A 8 15.22 -11.53 -6.12
C TYR A 8 15.49 -10.77 -7.44
N GLN A 9 16.76 -10.57 -7.80
CA GLN A 9 17.17 -9.94 -9.08
C GLN A 9 16.54 -8.57 -9.37
N LEU A 10 16.24 -7.78 -8.33
CA LEU A 10 15.94 -6.36 -8.52
C LEU A 10 17.20 -5.67 -9.03
N ARG A 11 17.26 -5.39 -10.35
CA ARG A 11 18.44 -4.76 -10.98
C ARG A 11 18.72 -3.40 -10.35
N ARG A 12 17.69 -2.66 -9.93
CA ARG A 12 17.75 -1.40 -9.16
C ARG A 12 16.53 -1.30 -8.23
N LEU A 13 16.69 -0.68 -7.06
CA LEU A 13 15.55 -0.39 -6.16
C LEU A 13 14.49 0.50 -6.85
N HIS A 14 14.89 1.32 -7.82
CA HIS A 14 13.99 2.24 -8.52
C HIS A 14 12.98 1.55 -9.45
N ASP A 15 13.16 0.27 -9.77
CA ASP A 15 12.27 -0.48 -10.65
C ASP A 15 11.13 -1.19 -9.90
N ALA A 16 11.08 -1.06 -8.57
CA ALA A 16 10.04 -1.67 -7.74
C ALA A 16 9.13 -0.63 -7.11
N SER A 17 7.83 -0.91 -7.11
CA SER A 17 6.87 -0.17 -6.29
C SER A 17 7.03 -0.54 -4.83
N TYR A 18 7.12 0.48 -3.98
CA TYR A 18 7.10 0.35 -2.53
C TYR A 18 5.69 0.61 -2.01
N GLY A 19 5.39 0.03 -0.87
CA GLY A 19 4.12 0.24 -0.23
C GLY A 19 4.11 -0.09 1.24
N ALA A 20 3.01 0.26 1.88
CA ALA A 20 2.76 0.01 3.28
C ALA A 20 1.42 -0.71 3.45
N ILE A 21 1.34 -1.55 4.48
CA ILE A 21 0.12 -2.27 4.85
C ILE A 21 -0.46 -1.63 6.11
N LEU A 22 -1.62 -1.01 5.97
CA LEU A 22 -2.37 -0.43 7.07
C LEU A 22 -3.54 -1.36 7.44
N PRO A 23 -3.59 -1.92 8.66
CA PRO A 23 -4.75 -2.69 9.11
C PRO A 23 -6.02 -1.86 9.03
N VAL A 24 -7.11 -2.47 8.56
CA VAL A 24 -8.42 -1.78 8.45
C VAL A 24 -8.91 -1.28 9.81
N GLU A 25 -8.55 -1.97 10.88
CA GLU A 25 -8.83 -1.58 12.27
C GLU A 25 -8.26 -0.19 12.57
N ASN A 26 -6.98 0.02 12.22
CA ASN A 26 -6.28 1.28 12.39
C ASN A 26 -6.86 2.37 11.48
N LEU A 27 -7.30 2.01 10.28
CA LEU A 27 -8.03 2.91 9.39
C LEU A 27 -9.33 3.42 10.03
N TYR A 28 -10.14 2.53 10.62
CA TYR A 28 -11.38 2.92 11.29
C TYR A 28 -11.14 3.72 12.58
N CYS A 29 -10.08 3.43 13.32
CA CYS A 29 -9.71 4.17 14.53
C CYS A 29 -9.01 5.50 14.24
N GLY A 30 -8.77 5.86 12.97
CA GLY A 30 -8.04 7.07 12.60
C GLY A 30 -6.53 7.01 12.88
N ASN A 31 -5.99 5.83 13.21
CA ASN A 31 -4.56 5.62 13.42
C ASN A 31 -3.84 5.38 12.08
N LEU A 32 -3.69 6.45 11.29
CA LEU A 32 -3.14 6.37 9.93
C LEU A 32 -1.62 6.09 9.89
N ASN A 33 -0.94 6.14 11.04
CA ASN A 33 0.46 5.77 11.17
C ASN A 33 0.66 4.33 11.70
N GLY A 34 -0.43 3.61 11.99
CA GLY A 34 -0.42 2.26 12.53
C GLY A 34 -0.10 1.18 11.50
N TYR A 35 0.95 1.36 10.70
CA TYR A 35 1.35 0.39 9.69
C TYR A 35 1.81 -0.91 10.33
N SER A 36 1.40 -2.03 9.74
CA SER A 36 1.78 -3.38 10.16
C SER A 36 3.04 -3.90 9.45
N ALA A 37 3.28 -3.43 8.22
CA ALA A 37 4.43 -3.82 7.41
C ALA A 37 4.71 -2.80 6.30
N LEU A 38 5.97 -2.77 5.87
CA LEU A 38 6.39 -2.18 4.59
C LEU A 38 6.69 -3.32 3.61
N TYR A 39 6.43 -3.10 2.33
CA TYR A 39 6.67 -4.10 1.30
C TYR A 39 7.26 -3.50 0.03
N ILE A 40 7.85 -4.39 -0.76
CA ILE A 40 8.36 -4.13 -2.11
C ILE A 40 7.64 -5.10 -3.03
N GLU A 41 7.03 -4.61 -4.11
CA GLU A 41 6.43 -5.48 -5.11
C GLU A 41 7.51 -6.18 -5.93
N LEU A 42 7.37 -7.49 -6.10
CA LEU A 42 8.25 -8.25 -6.97
C LEU A 42 7.80 -8.08 -8.43
N PRO A 43 8.71 -7.77 -9.36
CA PRO A 43 8.36 -7.56 -10.77
C PRO A 43 7.82 -8.82 -11.45
N PHE A 44 8.12 -10.00 -10.90
CA PHE A 44 7.60 -11.28 -11.38
C PHE A 44 6.97 -12.04 -10.20
N PRO A 45 5.66 -12.34 -10.25
CA PRO A 45 5.00 -13.08 -9.18
C PRO A 45 5.54 -14.50 -9.12
N THR A 46 6.46 -14.75 -8.19
CA THR A 46 6.92 -16.11 -7.86
C THR A 46 6.24 -16.54 -6.58
N HIS A 47 5.49 -17.65 -6.62
CA HIS A 47 4.91 -18.23 -5.42
C HIS A 47 6.02 -18.97 -4.66
N ARG A 48 6.63 -18.30 -3.69
CA ARG A 48 7.64 -18.88 -2.79
C ARG A 48 7.18 -18.71 -1.34
N LYS A 49 7.49 -19.72 -0.51
CA LYS A 49 7.27 -19.65 0.94
C LYS A 49 7.94 -18.39 1.50
N GLY A 50 7.21 -17.64 2.33
CA GLY A 50 7.68 -16.41 2.98
C GLY A 50 7.32 -15.10 2.27
N LEU A 51 6.62 -15.14 1.13
CA LEU A 51 6.12 -13.94 0.47
C LEU A 51 4.68 -13.63 0.90
N HIS A 52 4.42 -12.35 1.19
CA HIS A 52 3.05 -11.87 1.37
C HIS A 52 2.32 -11.88 0.04
N VAL A 53 1.15 -12.53 0.02
CA VAL A 53 0.26 -12.54 -1.14
C VAL A 53 -0.95 -11.70 -0.79
N GLN A 54 -1.15 -10.59 -1.51
CA GLN A 54 -2.36 -9.79 -1.35
C GLN A 54 -3.60 -10.66 -1.61
N PRO A 55 -4.55 -10.76 -0.66
CA PRO A 55 -5.72 -11.61 -0.82
C PRO A 55 -6.53 -11.22 -2.06
N LYS A 56 -7.04 -12.21 -2.80
CA LYS A 56 -7.97 -11.95 -3.90
C LYS A 56 -9.28 -11.38 -3.33
N GLY A 57 -9.81 -10.35 -3.95
CA GLY A 57 -11.06 -9.75 -3.48
C GLY A 57 -11.44 -8.48 -4.24
N LYS A 58 -12.54 -7.86 -3.81
CA LYS A 58 -12.97 -6.55 -4.29
C LYS A 58 -12.33 -5.48 -3.42
N TYR A 59 -11.62 -4.56 -4.05
CA TYR A 59 -10.95 -3.46 -3.37
C TYR A 59 -11.55 -2.13 -3.81
N LEU A 60 -11.83 -1.24 -2.85
CA LEU A 60 -12.00 0.17 -3.14
C LEU A 60 -10.62 0.79 -3.33
N ARG A 61 -10.45 1.60 -4.37
CA ARG A 61 -9.19 2.24 -4.71
C ARG A 61 -9.40 3.74 -4.84
N ALA A 62 -8.45 4.52 -4.35
CA ALA A 62 -8.42 5.96 -4.55
C ALA A 62 -6.98 6.41 -4.85
N PHE A 63 -6.84 7.49 -5.62
CA PHE A 63 -5.55 7.97 -6.13
C PHE A 63 -5.21 9.34 -5.56
N CYS A 64 -4.32 9.41 -4.58
CA CYS A 64 -3.93 10.69 -3.97
C CYS A 64 -2.80 11.31 -4.79
N LYS A 65 -2.97 12.54 -5.25
CA LYS A 65 -1.96 13.31 -5.99
C LYS A 65 -1.68 14.60 -5.22
N GLY A 66 -0.40 14.95 -5.11
CA GLY A 66 0.05 16.16 -4.43
C GLY A 66 0.77 15.84 -3.13
N ASP A 67 0.70 16.75 -2.18
CA ASP A 67 1.38 16.65 -0.89
C ASP A 67 0.88 15.45 -0.06
N TRP A 68 1.82 14.78 0.62
CA TRP A 68 1.56 13.74 1.62
C TRP A 68 0.61 14.20 2.74
N ASN A 69 0.58 15.50 3.04
CA ASN A 69 -0.37 16.12 3.97
C ASN A 69 -1.84 15.91 3.55
N ASN A 70 -2.12 15.61 2.28
CA ASN A 70 -3.48 15.32 1.78
C ASN A 70 -3.91 13.86 2.01
N LEU A 71 -2.97 12.97 2.34
CA LEU A 71 -3.22 11.54 2.48
C LEU A 71 -4.24 11.22 3.59
N PRO A 72 -4.21 11.87 4.78
CA PRO A 72 -5.26 11.69 5.79
C PRO A 72 -6.66 12.07 5.31
N GLY A 73 -6.76 13.15 4.53
CA GLY A 73 -8.02 13.57 3.90
C GLY A 73 -8.55 12.49 2.97
N ARG A 74 -7.66 11.84 2.21
CA ARG A 74 -8.05 10.74 1.33
C ARG A 74 -8.62 9.53 2.08
N TYR A 75 -8.03 9.14 3.19
CA TYR A 75 -8.59 8.04 4.00
C TYR A 75 -10.00 8.36 4.51
N THR A 76 -10.23 9.63 4.87
CA THR A 76 -11.57 10.11 5.27
C THR A 76 -12.58 10.00 4.13
N GLU A 77 -12.21 10.41 2.91
CA GLU A 77 -13.07 10.28 1.72
C GLU A 77 -13.42 8.82 1.40
N ILE A 78 -12.43 7.91 1.51
CA ILE A 78 -12.62 6.47 1.33
C ILE A 78 -13.65 5.91 2.32
N LEU A 79 -13.54 6.30 3.60
CA LEU A 79 -14.46 5.89 4.65
C LEU A 79 -15.87 6.47 4.45
N ALA A 80 -15.98 7.73 4.01
CA ALA A 80 -17.25 8.36 3.69
C ALA A 80 -17.96 7.64 2.53
N TYR A 81 -17.24 7.38 1.44
CA TYR A 81 -17.76 6.62 0.30
C TYR A 81 -18.21 5.22 0.70
N ALA A 82 -17.43 4.53 1.54
CA ALA A 82 -17.78 3.21 2.04
C ALA A 82 -19.11 3.23 2.81
N LYS A 83 -19.26 4.21 3.71
CA LYS A 83 -20.48 4.40 4.50
C LYS A 83 -21.70 4.67 3.61
N GLU A 84 -21.58 5.57 2.64
CA GLU A 84 -22.66 5.91 1.70
C GLU A 84 -23.12 4.71 0.86
N ASN A 85 -22.19 3.82 0.52
CA ASN A 85 -22.44 2.65 -0.31
C ASN A 85 -22.65 1.35 0.50
N ASN A 86 -22.81 1.44 1.82
CA ASN A 86 -22.96 0.30 2.73
C ASN A 86 -21.84 -0.76 2.57
N LEU A 87 -20.61 -0.30 2.36
CA LEU A 87 -19.42 -1.13 2.25
C LEU A 87 -18.72 -1.22 3.60
N GLN A 88 -18.29 -2.42 3.96
CA GLN A 88 -17.44 -2.67 5.12
C GLN A 88 -16.09 -3.19 4.65
N PHE A 89 -15.02 -2.57 5.13
CA PHE A 89 -13.66 -3.02 4.86
C PHE A 89 -13.27 -4.15 5.81
N CYS A 90 -12.38 -5.03 5.34
CA CYS A 90 -11.80 -6.10 6.13
C CYS A 90 -10.33 -6.36 5.72
N GLY A 91 -9.58 -7.00 6.60
CA GLY A 91 -8.15 -7.28 6.37
C GLY A 91 -7.30 -6.00 6.44
N SER A 92 -6.66 -5.64 5.33
CA SER A 92 -5.70 -4.53 5.30
C SER A 92 -5.88 -3.66 4.06
N ALA A 93 -5.64 -2.37 4.23
CA ALA A 93 -5.42 -1.42 3.16
C ALA A 93 -3.96 -1.50 2.68
N TYR A 94 -3.78 -1.32 1.37
CA TYR A 94 -2.49 -1.40 0.69
C TYR A 94 -2.21 -0.04 0.07
N GLU A 95 -1.24 0.68 0.64
CA GLU A 95 -0.75 1.93 0.09
C GLU A 95 0.36 1.63 -0.90
N LYS A 96 0.32 2.26 -2.09
CA LYS A 96 1.33 2.10 -3.14
C LYS A 96 1.85 3.47 -3.54
N GLY A 97 3.15 3.69 -3.34
CA GLY A 97 3.86 4.82 -3.90
C GLY A 97 4.00 4.62 -5.41
N ILE A 98 3.37 5.49 -6.20
CA ILE A 98 3.52 5.53 -7.66
C ILE A 98 4.49 6.67 -7.95
N ASN A 99 5.65 6.36 -8.55
CA ASN A 99 6.67 7.34 -8.96
C ASN A 99 7.30 8.16 -7.82
N GLU A 100 7.49 7.59 -6.63
CA GLU A 100 8.24 8.29 -5.55
C GLU A 100 9.68 8.67 -5.95
N LEU A 101 10.21 8.08 -7.01
CA LEU A 101 11.59 8.25 -7.49
C LEU A 101 11.68 9.04 -8.81
N VAL A 102 10.54 9.56 -9.34
CA VAL A 102 10.50 10.50 -10.49
C VAL A 102 10.07 11.88 -9.98
N ILE A 103 10.64 12.29 -8.85
CA ILE A 103 10.81 13.71 -8.56
C ILE A 103 12.27 13.98 -8.91
N ASP A 104 12.53 14.17 -10.21
CA ASP A 104 13.76 14.83 -10.64
C ASP A 104 13.76 16.20 -9.97
N THR A 105 14.86 16.52 -9.30
CA THR A 105 15.08 17.85 -8.71
C THR A 105 15.27 18.87 -9.83
#